data_AF-A0A0L9V0W0-F1
#
_entry.id   AF-A0A0L9V0W0-F1
#
_cell.length_a   1.000
_cell.length_b   1.000
_cell.length_c   1.000
_cell.angle_alpha   90.00
_cell.angle_beta   90.00
_cell.angle_gamma   90.00
#
_symmetry.space_group_name_H-M   'P 1'
#
loop_
_entity.id
_entity.type
_entity.pdbx_description
1 polymer ?
#
loop_
_entity_poly.entity_id
_entity_poly.type
_entity_poly.pdbx_seq_one_letter_code
_entity_poly.pdbx_strand_id
1 'polypeptide(L)'
;MVLVARGTEFRSATVCHGMQLLEDEVKVSVDEMIIPDASVPLSTEEIFTVEQAYKSFITWPKFLVKPVSDPSTQAQEKIPLSEDDPLSSLHLLADILDDKPLEVEYDANVFGAGSEVPIYLNSQDVHELASGTQELNISIIQLWTMYMSGVTNKLGRSDDYGFIDPQSIHESNDFEHINMHLIRSFGRGKKIYFLPYISGRHWQLLVMSMQDNYALWFCSLHRPPPTQLKQAIDCSIPASMMMGGRSIVNSRKIAWISLKRFKTTTPVPEKSLLFIRNAAAKYIVRLYNSS
;
A
#
# COMPACT_ATOMS: atom_id res chain seq x y z
N MET A 1 -13.49 -13.88 -40.40
CA MET A 1 -13.27 -12.67 -39.57
C MET A 1 -11.81 -12.68 -39.17
N VAL A 2 -11.05 -11.65 -39.55
CA VAL A 2 -9.63 -11.51 -39.22
C VAL A 2 -9.51 -10.51 -38.08
N LEU A 3 -8.67 -10.78 -37.07
CA LEU A 3 -8.40 -9.84 -35.99
C LEU A 3 -7.43 -8.76 -36.52
N VAL A 4 -7.86 -7.50 -36.50
CA VAL A 4 -7.10 -6.37 -37.09
C VAL A 4 -6.53 -5.41 -36.06
N ALA A 5 -7.11 -5.37 -34.86
CA ALA A 5 -6.73 -4.48 -33.76
C ALA A 5 -7.24 -5.01 -32.40
N ARG A 6 -6.66 -4.54 -31.29
CA ARG A 6 -7.23 -4.64 -29.94
C ARG A 6 -7.45 -3.25 -29.35
N GLY A 7 -8.38 -3.17 -28.42
CA GLY A 7 -8.89 -1.88 -27.97
C GLY A 7 -9.90 -1.97 -26.84
N THR A 8 -10.24 -0.81 -26.29
CA THR A 8 -11.18 -0.67 -25.19
C THR A 8 -12.59 -0.35 -25.71
N GLU A 9 -13.60 -1.10 -25.27
CA GLU A 9 -15.02 -0.84 -25.55
C GLU A 9 -15.62 0.12 -24.51
N PHE A 10 -16.23 1.22 -24.96
CA PHE A 10 -16.88 2.20 -24.09
C PHE A 10 -18.40 1.97 -24.02
N ARG A 11 -18.81 1.00 -23.18
CA ARG A 11 -20.20 0.50 -23.11
C ARG A 11 -21.28 1.53 -22.76
N SER A 12 -20.91 2.60 -22.05
CA SER A 12 -21.84 3.67 -21.67
C SER A 12 -21.84 4.86 -22.65
N ALA A 13 -21.04 4.81 -23.72
CA ALA A 13 -21.01 5.88 -24.71
C ALA A 13 -22.25 5.84 -25.61
N THR A 14 -22.82 7.01 -25.90
CA THR A 14 -23.95 7.18 -26.82
C THR A 14 -23.59 7.97 -28.08
N VAL A 15 -22.38 8.55 -28.12
CA VAL A 15 -21.89 9.43 -29.19
C VAL A 15 -20.42 9.12 -29.49
N CYS A 16 -20.06 9.10 -30.78
CA CYS A 16 -18.68 9.08 -31.25
C CYS A 16 -18.51 10.13 -32.37
N HIS A 17 -17.49 10.98 -32.28
CA HIS A 17 -17.25 12.10 -33.23
C HIS A 17 -18.48 12.97 -33.51
N GLY A 18 -19.30 13.23 -32.48
CA GLY A 18 -20.51 14.06 -32.61
C GLY A 18 -21.71 13.36 -33.25
N MET A 19 -21.57 12.11 -33.68
CA MET A 19 -22.65 11.30 -34.25
C MET A 19 -23.21 10.34 -33.19
N GLN A 20 -24.53 10.20 -33.16
CA GLN A 20 -25.22 9.27 -32.25
C GLN A 20 -25.01 7.82 -32.70
N LEU A 21 -24.61 6.96 -31.76
CA LEU A 21 -24.39 5.54 -32.04
C LEU A 21 -25.71 4.82 -32.29
N LEU A 22 -25.74 3.94 -33.28
CA LEU A 22 -26.85 3.01 -33.51
C LEU A 22 -26.87 1.88 -32.46
N GLU A 23 -27.98 1.16 -32.39
CA GLU A 23 -28.17 0.07 -31.41
C GLU A 23 -27.14 -1.06 -31.59
N ASP A 24 -26.67 -1.29 -32.81
CA ASP A 24 -25.68 -2.30 -33.16
C ASP A 24 -24.24 -1.77 -33.27
N GLU A 25 -23.99 -0.55 -32.81
CA GLU A 25 -22.69 0.10 -32.84
C GLU A 25 -22.12 0.31 -31.42
N VAL A 26 -20.79 0.34 -31.34
CA VAL A 26 -20.07 0.67 -30.11
C VAL A 26 -18.95 1.66 -30.42
N LYS A 27 -18.66 2.51 -29.43
CA LYS A 27 -17.45 3.32 -29.43
C LYS A 27 -16.29 2.49 -28.90
N VAL A 28 -15.21 2.43 -29.66
CA VAL A 28 -13.97 1.77 -29.26
C VAL A 28 -12.78 2.70 -29.40
N SER A 29 -11.74 2.50 -28.60
CA SER A 29 -10.39 3.01 -28.89
C SER A 29 -9.55 1.90 -29.52
N VAL A 30 -8.61 2.25 -30.39
CA VAL A 30 -7.60 1.29 -30.86
C VAL A 30 -6.33 1.46 -30.02
N ASP A 31 -6.04 0.47 -29.19
CA ASP A 31 -4.94 0.49 -28.22
C ASP A 31 -3.72 -0.32 -28.72
N GLU A 32 -3.96 -1.33 -29.57
CA GLU A 32 -2.94 -2.18 -30.22
C GLU A 32 -3.31 -2.43 -31.69
N MET A 33 -2.36 -2.23 -32.61
CA MET A 33 -2.56 -2.47 -34.05
C MET A 33 -1.96 -3.82 -34.45
N ILE A 34 -2.75 -4.67 -35.13
CA ILE A 34 -2.28 -5.98 -35.62
C ILE A 34 -2.07 -5.93 -37.14
N ILE A 35 -2.99 -5.30 -37.86
CA ILE A 35 -2.90 -5.08 -39.32
C ILE A 35 -3.15 -3.59 -39.57
N PRO A 36 -2.11 -2.74 -39.58
CA PRO A 36 -2.24 -1.28 -39.68
C PRO A 36 -3.00 -0.81 -40.93
N ASP A 37 -2.76 -1.45 -42.07
CA ASP A 37 -3.36 -1.10 -43.37
C ASP A 37 -4.80 -1.61 -43.53
N ALA A 38 -5.35 -2.35 -42.56
CA ALA A 38 -6.72 -2.83 -42.64
C ALA A 38 -7.71 -1.66 -42.58
N SER A 39 -8.74 -1.70 -43.42
CA SER A 39 -9.80 -0.68 -43.38
C SER A 39 -10.64 -0.79 -42.13
N VAL A 40 -11.02 0.35 -41.55
CA VAL A 40 -12.05 0.38 -40.50
C VAL A 40 -13.43 0.14 -41.12
N PRO A 41 -14.35 -0.56 -40.45
CA PRO A 41 -15.65 -0.91 -41.01
C PRO A 41 -16.59 0.29 -41.16
N LEU A 42 -16.40 1.32 -40.33
CA LEU A 42 -17.13 2.59 -40.39
C LEU A 42 -16.11 3.73 -40.45
N SER A 43 -15.71 4.10 -41.66
CA SER A 43 -14.76 5.17 -41.89
C SER A 43 -15.37 6.55 -41.63
N THR A 44 -14.55 7.47 -41.18
CA THR A 44 -14.88 8.91 -41.15
C THR A 44 -14.19 9.61 -42.32
N GLU A 45 -14.35 10.93 -42.44
CA GLU A 45 -13.60 11.72 -43.43
C GLU A 45 -12.08 11.72 -43.18
N GLU A 46 -11.65 11.39 -41.96
CA GLU A 46 -10.24 11.43 -41.53
C GLU A 46 -9.65 10.03 -41.26
N ILE A 47 -10.49 9.04 -40.96
CA ILE A 47 -10.05 7.70 -40.51
C ILE A 47 -10.59 6.63 -41.46
N PHE A 48 -9.68 6.03 -42.23
CA PHE A 48 -9.95 4.97 -43.19
C PHE A 48 -9.27 3.65 -42.80
N THR A 49 -8.13 3.70 -42.10
CA THR A 49 -7.34 2.53 -41.71
C THR A 49 -7.21 2.38 -40.20
N VAL A 50 -6.85 1.17 -39.75
CA VAL A 50 -6.56 0.87 -38.34
C VAL A 50 -5.39 1.73 -37.81
N GLU A 51 -4.40 2.02 -38.64
CA GLU A 51 -3.28 2.92 -38.29
C GLU A 51 -3.77 4.33 -37.94
N GLN A 52 -4.66 4.89 -38.77
CA GLN A 52 -5.24 6.22 -38.54
C GLN A 52 -6.15 6.26 -37.31
N ALA A 53 -6.72 5.10 -36.94
CA ALA A 53 -7.53 4.97 -35.75
C ALA A 53 -6.73 4.83 -34.45
N TYR A 54 -5.42 4.58 -34.51
CA TYR A 54 -4.59 4.31 -33.34
C TYR A 54 -4.64 5.46 -32.33
N LYS A 55 -4.99 5.14 -31.07
CA LYS A 55 -5.23 6.11 -29.98
C LYS A 55 -6.32 7.16 -30.27
N SER A 56 -7.12 6.97 -31.31
CA SER A 56 -8.35 7.72 -31.56
C SER A 56 -9.56 6.89 -31.12
N PHE A 57 -10.73 7.52 -31.15
CA PHE A 57 -12.00 6.82 -30.98
C PHE A 57 -12.61 6.57 -32.34
N ILE A 58 -13.32 5.47 -32.49
CA ILE A 58 -14.05 5.15 -33.71
C ILE A 58 -15.28 4.32 -33.39
N THR A 59 -16.24 4.36 -34.29
CA THR A 59 -17.44 3.53 -34.21
C THR A 59 -17.17 2.17 -34.85
N TRP A 60 -17.62 1.09 -34.20
CA TRP A 60 -17.46 -0.27 -34.71
C TRP A 60 -18.77 -1.05 -34.57
N PRO A 61 -19.16 -1.87 -35.57
CA PRO A 61 -20.31 -2.75 -35.42
C PRO A 61 -20.08 -3.81 -34.34
N LYS A 62 -21.04 -3.97 -33.42
CA LYS A 62 -20.98 -4.92 -32.29
C LYS A 62 -20.65 -6.35 -32.73
N PHE A 63 -21.17 -6.80 -33.86
CA PHE A 63 -20.93 -8.16 -34.35
C PHE A 63 -19.47 -8.41 -34.79
N LEU A 64 -18.70 -7.34 -35.05
CA LEU A 64 -17.26 -7.38 -35.36
C LEU A 64 -16.39 -7.22 -34.10
N VAL A 65 -16.95 -6.67 -33.02
CA VAL A 65 -16.28 -6.57 -31.73
C VAL A 65 -16.51 -7.86 -30.97
N LYS A 66 -15.48 -8.70 -30.91
CA LYS A 66 -15.49 -9.85 -30.02
C LYS A 66 -14.77 -9.47 -28.73
N PRO A 67 -15.26 -9.91 -27.56
CA PRO A 67 -14.45 -9.91 -26.38
C PRO A 67 -13.21 -10.73 -26.73
N VAL A 68 -12.08 -10.06 -26.84
CA VAL A 68 -10.81 -10.74 -26.81
C VAL A 68 -10.77 -11.33 -25.41
N SER A 69 -10.73 -12.65 -25.30
CA SER A 69 -10.15 -13.26 -24.12
C SER A 69 -8.75 -12.67 -24.09
N ASP A 70 -8.61 -11.62 -23.30
CA ASP A 70 -7.39 -10.84 -23.15
C ASP A 70 -6.24 -11.86 -23.13
N PRO A 71 -5.18 -11.71 -23.94
CA PRO A 71 -3.96 -12.43 -23.67
C PRO A 71 -3.32 -11.92 -22.36
N SER A 72 -3.76 -10.77 -21.83
CA SER A 72 -3.61 -10.36 -20.41
C SER A 72 -4.51 -11.13 -19.43
N THR A 73 -5.37 -12.00 -19.97
CA THR A 73 -6.16 -13.04 -19.30
C THR A 73 -5.85 -14.41 -19.94
N GLN A 74 -4.67 -14.58 -20.57
CA GLN A 74 -3.77 -15.45 -19.83
C GLN A 74 -3.45 -14.62 -18.61
N ALA A 75 -4.03 -14.97 -17.47
CA ALA A 75 -3.22 -14.81 -16.26
C ALA A 75 -1.86 -15.34 -16.71
N GLN A 76 -0.83 -14.48 -16.83
CA GLN A 76 0.53 -14.98 -16.72
C GLN A 76 0.41 -15.92 -15.55
N GLU A 77 0.52 -17.22 -15.80
CA GLU A 77 0.19 -18.23 -14.82
C GLU A 77 1.03 -17.83 -13.62
N LYS A 78 0.37 -17.24 -12.63
CA LYS A 78 1.05 -16.37 -11.69
C LYS A 78 1.98 -17.29 -10.95
N ILE A 79 3.27 -17.20 -11.21
CA ILE A 79 4.20 -18.25 -10.83
C ILE A 79 4.15 -18.30 -9.31
N PRO A 80 3.55 -19.33 -8.70
CA PRO A 80 3.33 -19.31 -7.28
C PRO A 80 4.70 -19.39 -6.62
N LEU A 81 4.99 -18.39 -5.81
CA LEU A 81 6.27 -18.30 -5.13
C LEU A 81 6.25 -19.17 -3.89
N SER A 82 7.38 -19.82 -3.59
CA SER A 82 7.48 -20.76 -2.48
C SER A 82 7.52 -20.05 -1.13
N GLU A 83 6.77 -20.55 -0.16
CA GLU A 83 6.80 -20.08 1.22
C GLU A 83 7.88 -20.77 2.08
N ASP A 84 8.55 -21.81 1.55
CA ASP A 84 9.54 -22.61 2.27
C ASP A 84 10.92 -21.95 2.25
N ASP A 85 11.25 -21.26 1.13
CA ASP A 85 12.40 -20.38 1.02
C ASP A 85 11.96 -18.98 0.58
N PRO A 86 11.41 -18.19 1.53
CA PRO A 86 10.75 -16.94 1.19
C PRO A 86 11.75 -15.86 0.77
N LEU A 87 12.99 -15.88 1.26
CA LEU A 87 14.01 -14.90 0.87
C LEU A 87 14.49 -15.12 -0.58
N SER A 88 14.70 -16.36 -1.00
CA SER A 88 14.98 -16.65 -2.42
C SER A 88 13.77 -16.30 -3.30
N SER A 89 12.56 -16.55 -2.80
CA SER A 89 11.33 -16.17 -3.51
C SER A 89 11.16 -14.66 -3.64
N LEU A 90 11.66 -13.85 -2.69
CA LEU A 90 11.69 -12.39 -2.87
C LEU A 90 12.61 -11.95 -4.01
N HIS A 91 13.75 -12.62 -4.25
CA HIS A 91 14.60 -12.26 -5.39
C HIS A 91 13.87 -12.46 -6.73
N LEU A 92 13.17 -13.59 -6.87
CA LEU A 92 12.31 -13.83 -8.03
C LEU A 92 11.15 -12.84 -8.11
N LEU A 93 10.56 -12.48 -6.98
CA LEU A 93 9.51 -11.48 -6.93
C LEU A 93 10.04 -10.12 -7.39
N ALA A 94 11.25 -9.72 -7.02
CA ALA A 94 11.83 -8.46 -7.46
C ALA A 94 11.86 -8.40 -9.01
N ASP A 95 12.35 -9.46 -9.66
CA ASP A 95 12.35 -9.56 -11.13
C ASP A 95 10.94 -9.47 -11.73
N ILE A 96 9.94 -10.08 -11.09
CA ILE A 96 8.53 -10.00 -11.52
C ILE A 96 7.97 -8.57 -11.40
N LEU A 97 8.40 -7.84 -10.37
CA LEU A 97 7.90 -6.49 -10.07
C LEU A 97 8.63 -5.38 -10.84
N ASP A 98 9.62 -5.70 -11.69
CA ASP A 98 10.28 -4.73 -12.57
C ASP A 98 9.28 -4.12 -13.58
N ASP A 99 8.30 -4.90 -14.03
CA ASP A 99 7.28 -4.45 -14.97
C ASP A 99 6.14 -3.68 -14.29
N LYS A 100 5.65 -4.19 -13.15
CA LYS A 100 4.52 -3.62 -12.42
C LYS A 100 4.69 -3.81 -10.91
N PRO A 101 4.50 -2.76 -10.09
CA PRO A 101 4.52 -2.90 -8.64
C PRO A 101 3.36 -3.78 -8.14
N LEU A 102 3.59 -4.47 -7.03
CA LEU A 102 2.55 -5.19 -6.32
C LEU A 102 1.66 -4.18 -5.60
N GLU A 103 0.37 -4.21 -5.94
CA GLU A 103 -0.66 -3.41 -5.29
C GLU A 103 -1.27 -4.20 -4.14
N VAL A 104 -1.21 -3.67 -2.93
CA VAL A 104 -1.81 -4.27 -1.74
C VAL A 104 -2.88 -3.32 -1.19
N GLU A 105 -4.08 -3.86 -0.99
CA GLU A 105 -5.20 -3.10 -0.43
C GLU A 105 -4.85 -2.53 0.95
N TYR A 106 -5.17 -1.25 1.15
CA TYR A 106 -4.93 -0.57 2.41
C TYR A 106 -6.00 -0.97 3.45
N ASP A 107 -5.58 -1.50 4.59
CA ASP A 107 -6.52 -1.92 5.64
C ASP A 107 -6.80 -0.80 6.67
N ALA A 108 -7.95 -0.14 6.49
CA ALA A 108 -8.43 0.90 7.39
C ALA A 108 -8.64 0.41 8.83
N ASN A 109 -8.93 -0.88 9.04
CA ASN A 109 -9.10 -1.43 10.38
C ASN A 109 -7.78 -1.55 11.13
N VAL A 110 -6.66 -1.71 10.41
CA VAL A 110 -5.31 -1.72 10.99
C VAL A 110 -4.92 -0.31 11.42
N PHE A 111 -4.97 0.63 10.47
CA PHE A 111 -4.40 1.97 10.64
C PHE A 111 -5.35 3.01 11.25
N GLY A 112 -6.66 2.73 11.29
CA GLY A 112 -7.64 3.60 11.94
C GLY A 112 -8.16 4.76 11.10
N ALA A 113 -7.77 4.84 9.84
CA ALA A 113 -8.32 5.73 8.83
C ALA A 113 -8.28 5.01 7.48
N GLY A 114 -9.22 5.29 6.58
CA GLY A 114 -9.16 4.79 5.21
C GLY A 114 -8.18 5.58 4.36
N SER A 115 -7.68 4.94 3.30
CA SER A 115 -6.89 5.55 2.23
C SER A 115 -7.47 5.11 0.89
N GLU A 116 -7.62 6.03 -0.06
CA GLU A 116 -7.96 5.70 -1.45
C GLU A 116 -6.74 5.16 -2.22
N VAL A 117 -5.55 5.39 -1.69
CA VAL A 117 -4.28 4.96 -2.28
C VAL A 117 -3.88 3.62 -1.65
N PRO A 118 -3.72 2.55 -2.46
CA PRO A 118 -3.21 1.27 -1.97
C PRO A 118 -1.72 1.36 -1.60
N ILE A 119 -1.22 0.33 -0.93
CA ILE A 119 0.21 0.21 -0.64
C ILE A 119 0.88 -0.40 -1.87
N TYR A 120 1.81 0.34 -2.48
CA TYR A 120 2.61 -0.13 -3.59
C TYR A 120 3.93 -0.68 -3.10
N LEU A 121 4.29 -1.87 -3.60
CA LEU A 121 5.57 -2.50 -3.35
C LEU A 121 6.28 -2.70 -4.69
N ASN A 122 7.45 -2.07 -4.85
CA ASN A 122 8.23 -2.17 -6.09
C ASN A 122 9.36 -3.22 -5.98
N SER A 123 10.00 -3.50 -7.12
CA SER A 123 11.15 -4.41 -7.21
C SER A 123 12.28 -4.08 -6.21
N GLN A 124 12.66 -2.80 -6.10
CA GLN A 124 13.71 -2.36 -5.17
C GLN A 124 13.34 -2.63 -3.70
N ASP A 125 12.10 -2.37 -3.31
CA ASP A 125 11.65 -2.59 -1.92
C ASP A 125 11.78 -4.06 -1.51
N VAL A 126 11.44 -4.97 -2.43
CA VAL A 126 11.54 -6.41 -2.22
C VAL A 126 13.00 -6.86 -2.18
N HIS A 127 13.83 -6.36 -3.10
CA HIS A 127 15.26 -6.62 -3.12
C HIS A 127 15.94 -6.14 -1.82
N GLU A 128 15.55 -4.98 -1.28
CA GLU A 128 16.09 -4.48 -0.02
C GLU A 128 15.69 -5.32 1.18
N LEU A 129 14.47 -5.86 1.21
CA LEU A 129 14.07 -6.79 2.27
C LEU A 129 14.86 -8.10 2.21
N ALA A 130 15.12 -8.60 1.00
CA ALA A 130 15.84 -9.85 0.77
C ALA A 130 17.35 -9.73 1.10
N SER A 131 18.00 -8.70 0.56
CA SER A 131 19.44 -8.45 0.73
C SER A 131 19.76 -7.84 2.09
N GLY A 132 18.87 -6.99 2.62
CA GLY A 132 19.05 -6.33 3.89
C GLY A 132 20.19 -5.32 3.94
N THR A 133 20.54 -4.73 2.80
CA THR A 133 21.72 -3.89 2.63
C THR A 133 21.43 -2.41 2.80
N GLN A 134 20.22 -1.95 2.45
CA GLN A 134 19.80 -0.56 2.62
C GLN A 134 18.63 -0.41 3.59
N GLU A 135 18.13 0.82 3.65
CA GLU A 135 16.97 1.21 4.43
C GLU A 135 15.69 0.60 3.87
N LEU A 136 14.84 0.07 4.76
CA LEU A 136 13.53 -0.43 4.37
C LEU A 136 12.60 0.74 4.01
N ASN A 137 11.89 0.62 2.88
CA ASN A 137 10.88 1.59 2.49
C ASN A 137 9.67 1.54 3.43
N ILE A 138 8.92 2.63 3.51
CA ILE A 138 7.69 2.79 4.30
C ILE A 138 6.66 1.71 3.97
N SER A 139 6.52 1.32 2.69
CA SER A 139 5.62 0.26 2.25
C SER A 139 5.90 -1.06 2.96
N ILE A 140 7.18 -1.44 3.13
CA ILE A 140 7.58 -2.67 3.85
C ILE A 140 7.12 -2.60 5.32
N ILE A 141 7.27 -1.44 5.97
CA ILE A 141 6.86 -1.25 7.36
C ILE A 141 5.34 -1.23 7.52
N GLN A 142 4.60 -0.66 6.56
CA GLN A 142 3.14 -0.74 6.51
C GLN A 142 2.66 -2.18 6.37
N LEU A 143 3.23 -2.96 5.44
CA LEU A 143 2.90 -4.37 5.25
C LEU A 143 3.24 -5.22 6.50
N TRP A 144 4.40 -4.98 7.12
CA TRP A 144 4.76 -5.63 8.38
C TRP A 144 3.76 -5.30 9.49
N THR A 145 3.26 -4.07 9.53
CA THR A 145 2.26 -3.62 10.49
C THR A 145 0.91 -4.33 10.28
N MET A 146 0.48 -4.49 9.02
CA MET A 146 -0.71 -5.28 8.68
C MET A 146 -0.56 -6.75 9.09
N TYR A 147 0.61 -7.35 8.82
CA TYR A 147 0.92 -8.71 9.27
C TYR A 147 0.80 -8.84 10.79
N MET A 148 1.41 -7.94 11.55
CA MET A 148 1.37 -7.95 13.01
C MET A 148 -0.05 -7.79 13.54
N SER A 149 -0.89 -6.96 12.90
CA SER A 149 -2.31 -6.87 13.22
C SER A 149 -3.06 -8.19 12.95
N GLY A 150 -2.77 -8.85 11.83
CA GLY A 150 -3.31 -10.19 11.54
C GLY A 150 -2.90 -11.23 12.60
N VAL A 151 -1.66 -11.17 13.10
CA VAL A 151 -1.17 -12.03 14.18
C VAL A 151 -1.90 -11.74 15.50
N THR A 152 -2.06 -10.47 15.89
CA THR A 152 -2.79 -10.13 17.14
C THR A 152 -4.26 -10.53 17.06
N ASN A 153 -4.89 -10.41 15.89
CA ASN A 153 -6.25 -10.87 15.67
C ASN A 153 -6.37 -12.40 15.84
N LYS A 154 -5.47 -13.18 15.23
CA LYS A 154 -5.43 -14.65 15.40
C LYS A 154 -5.22 -15.08 16.85
N LEU A 155 -4.55 -14.25 17.66
CA LEU A 155 -4.35 -14.48 19.09
C LEU A 155 -5.53 -14.02 19.96
N GLY A 156 -6.60 -13.46 19.37
CA GLY A 156 -7.74 -12.89 20.12
C GLY A 156 -7.40 -11.61 20.87
N ARG A 157 -6.39 -10.86 20.41
CA ARG A 157 -5.85 -9.65 21.05
C ARG A 157 -5.93 -8.41 20.16
N SER A 158 -6.81 -8.41 19.18
CA SER A 158 -7.02 -7.28 18.26
C SER A 158 -7.45 -6.00 18.98
N ASP A 159 -8.08 -6.10 20.16
CA ASP A 159 -8.47 -4.95 20.98
C ASP A 159 -7.36 -4.39 21.87
N ASP A 160 -6.29 -5.16 22.09
CA ASP A 160 -5.18 -4.71 22.92
C ASP A 160 -4.22 -3.79 22.15
N TYR A 161 -4.02 -4.04 20.85
CA TYR A 161 -2.94 -3.44 20.08
C TYR A 161 -3.46 -2.54 18.95
N GLY A 162 -2.98 -1.30 18.94
CA GLY A 162 -3.18 -0.34 17.85
C GLY A 162 -1.88 -0.13 17.08
N PHE A 163 -1.99 0.03 15.78
CA PHE A 163 -0.85 0.33 14.93
C PHE A 163 -1.10 1.62 14.18
N ILE A 164 -0.10 2.50 14.17
CA ILE A 164 -0.16 3.79 13.47
C ILE A 164 0.58 3.66 12.15
N ASP A 165 -0.02 4.21 11.12
CA ASP A 165 0.56 4.25 9.79
C ASP A 165 1.78 5.19 9.76
N PRO A 166 2.99 4.69 9.46
CA PRO A 166 4.18 5.54 9.36
C PRO A 166 4.03 6.65 8.32
N GLN A 167 3.26 6.43 7.24
CA GLN A 167 3.07 7.43 6.18
C GLN A 167 2.26 8.62 6.70
N SER A 168 1.26 8.34 7.54
CA SER A 168 0.39 9.37 8.14
C SER A 168 1.11 10.23 9.17
N ILE A 169 2.16 9.70 9.82
CA ILE A 169 2.98 10.43 10.81
C ILE A 169 4.37 10.83 10.28
N HIS A 170 4.57 10.78 8.96
CA HIS A 170 5.84 11.10 8.32
C HIS A 170 6.28 12.55 8.58
N GLU A 171 7.59 12.81 8.68
CA GLU A 171 8.12 14.13 9.04
C GLU A 171 7.81 15.26 8.04
N SER A 172 7.47 14.90 6.80
CA SER A 172 7.05 15.84 5.77
C SER A 172 5.62 16.35 5.93
N ASN A 173 4.80 15.67 6.75
CA ASN A 173 3.42 16.06 6.96
C ASN A 173 3.34 17.23 7.94
N ASP A 174 2.35 18.09 7.75
CA ASP A 174 2.11 19.18 8.68
C ASP A 174 1.57 18.66 10.04
N PHE A 175 1.68 19.51 11.06
CA PHE A 175 1.28 19.16 12.41
C PHE A 175 -0.21 18.78 12.53
N GLU A 176 -1.09 19.47 11.81
CA GLU A 176 -2.54 19.26 11.91
C GLU A 176 -2.92 17.90 11.33
N HIS A 177 -2.33 17.54 10.18
CA HIS A 177 -2.50 16.24 9.57
C HIS A 177 -2.08 15.11 10.51
N ILE A 178 -0.86 15.19 11.06
CA ILE A 178 -0.34 14.21 12.01
C ILE A 178 -1.24 14.12 13.24
N ASN A 179 -1.61 15.26 13.82
CA ASN A 179 -2.42 15.32 15.04
C ASN A 179 -3.82 14.72 14.82
N MET A 180 -4.49 15.06 13.72
CA MET A 180 -5.81 14.53 13.39
C MET A 180 -5.78 13.00 13.20
N HIS A 181 -4.77 12.48 12.51
CA HIS A 181 -4.60 11.03 12.36
C HIS A 181 -4.42 10.33 13.72
N LEU A 182 -3.59 10.90 14.60
CA LEU A 182 -3.38 10.36 15.94
C LEU A 182 -4.65 10.43 16.81
N ILE A 183 -5.43 11.51 16.75
CA ILE A 183 -6.69 11.63 17.49
C ILE A 183 -7.66 10.51 17.09
N ARG A 184 -7.86 10.30 15.78
CA ARG A 184 -8.74 9.23 15.27
C ARG A 184 -8.23 7.86 15.72
N SER A 185 -6.93 7.64 15.63
CA SER A 185 -6.31 6.38 16.00
C SER A 185 -6.42 6.07 17.50
N PHE A 186 -6.17 7.04 18.38
CA PHE A 186 -6.32 6.89 19.83
C PHE A 186 -7.78 6.80 20.27
N GLY A 187 -8.71 7.35 19.49
CA GLY A 187 -10.15 7.18 19.66
C GLY A 187 -10.60 5.71 19.61
N ARG A 188 -9.83 4.84 18.93
CA ARG A 188 -10.09 3.39 18.87
C ARG A 188 -9.89 2.66 20.21
N GLY A 189 -9.31 3.33 21.21
CA GLY A 189 -9.25 2.81 22.58
C GLY A 189 -8.38 1.58 22.78
N LYS A 190 -7.37 1.36 21.92
CA LYS A 190 -6.42 0.25 22.09
C LYS A 190 -5.56 0.48 23.33
N LYS A 191 -5.07 -0.60 23.95
CA LYS A 191 -4.26 -0.51 25.18
C LYS A 191 -2.83 -0.07 24.89
N ILE A 192 -2.23 -0.65 23.85
CA ILE A 192 -0.85 -0.41 23.44
C ILE A 192 -0.83 0.05 21.98
N TYR A 193 -0.13 1.15 21.70
CA TYR A 193 0.08 1.64 20.34
C TYR A 193 1.53 1.49 19.89
N PHE A 194 1.71 1.01 18.66
CA PHE A 194 2.99 0.99 17.95
C PHE A 194 3.03 2.08 16.88
N LEU A 195 4.06 2.92 16.93
CA LEU A 195 4.26 4.07 16.05
C LEU A 195 5.65 3.95 15.40
N PRO A 196 5.77 3.21 14.29
CA PRO A 196 6.98 3.25 13.48
C PRO A 196 7.12 4.66 12.90
N TYR A 197 8.30 5.26 13.05
CA TYR A 197 8.55 6.63 12.63
C TYR A 197 9.88 6.69 11.90
N ILE A 198 9.92 7.47 10.82
CA ILE A 198 11.11 7.68 10.02
C ILE A 198 11.41 9.18 9.98
N SER A 199 12.66 9.53 10.26
CA SER A 199 13.16 10.90 10.12
C SER A 199 14.62 10.91 9.70
N GLY A 200 14.92 11.66 8.63
CA GLY A 200 16.27 11.77 8.09
C GLY A 200 16.89 10.41 7.78
N ARG A 201 16.12 9.54 7.10
CA ARG A 201 16.54 8.18 6.69
C ARG A 201 16.88 7.23 7.83
N HIS A 202 16.23 7.41 8.97
CA HIS A 202 16.45 6.60 10.16
C HIS A 202 15.13 6.18 10.76
N TRP A 203 14.89 4.87 10.80
CA TRP A 203 13.74 4.28 11.48
C TRP A 203 13.90 4.29 12.99
N GLN A 204 12.86 4.74 13.67
CA GLN A 204 12.64 4.65 15.11
C GLN A 204 11.28 4.00 15.38
N LEU A 205 11.09 3.56 16.61
CA LEU A 205 9.81 3.02 17.06
C LEU A 205 9.41 3.67 18.37
N LEU A 206 8.17 4.13 18.44
CA LEU A 206 7.53 4.51 19.69
C LEU A 206 6.50 3.45 20.07
N VAL A 207 6.54 3.03 21.34
CA VAL A 207 5.53 2.15 21.93
C VAL A 207 4.90 2.87 23.11
N MET A 208 3.57 2.98 23.12
CA MET A 208 2.84 3.67 24.18
C MET A 208 1.83 2.74 24.83
N SER A 209 1.77 2.73 26.16
CA SER A 209 0.64 2.16 26.92
C SER A 209 -0.28 3.29 27.35
N MET A 210 -1.50 3.30 26.81
CA MET A 210 -2.52 4.30 27.16
C MET A 210 -3.05 4.08 28.58
N GLN A 211 -3.16 2.82 29.00
CA GLN A 211 -3.65 2.46 30.33
C GLN A 211 -2.63 2.79 31.42
N ASP A 212 -1.36 2.46 31.18
CA ASP A 212 -0.29 2.67 32.16
C ASP A 212 0.36 4.07 32.04
N ASN A 213 -0.07 4.84 31.05
CA ASN A 213 0.32 6.23 30.81
C ASN A 213 1.84 6.42 30.65
N TYR A 214 2.46 5.58 29.83
CA TYR A 214 3.88 5.72 29.47
C TYR A 214 4.15 5.58 27.98
N ALA A 215 5.23 6.20 27.53
CA ALA A 215 5.72 6.19 26.16
C ALA A 215 7.20 5.79 26.15
N LEU A 216 7.55 4.73 25.42
CA LEU A 216 8.90 4.21 25.24
C LEU A 216 9.41 4.54 23.84
N TRP A 217 10.50 5.30 23.76
CA TRP A 217 11.14 5.66 22.50
C TRP A 217 12.34 4.75 22.22
N PHE A 218 12.26 3.99 21.13
CA PHE A 218 13.30 3.09 20.66
C PHE A 218 14.03 3.71 19.46
N CYS A 219 15.31 3.99 19.64
CA CYS A 219 16.18 4.51 18.58
C CYS A 219 17.56 3.87 18.71
N SER A 220 18.00 3.14 17.68
CA SER A 220 19.30 2.47 17.66
C SER A 220 20.47 3.45 17.59
N LEU A 221 20.24 4.68 17.14
CA LEU A 221 21.21 5.78 17.17
C LEU A 221 21.11 6.66 18.42
N HIS A 222 20.27 6.29 19.40
CA HIS A 222 20.06 7.03 20.64
C HIS A 222 19.62 8.50 20.46
N ARG A 223 19.01 8.83 19.31
CA ARG A 223 18.42 10.15 19.07
C ARG A 223 17.14 10.31 19.90
N PRO A 224 16.89 11.49 20.48
CA PRO A 224 15.63 11.77 21.18
C PRO A 224 14.44 11.80 20.20
N PRO A 225 13.20 11.65 20.70
CA PRO A 225 12.00 11.83 19.87
C PRO A 225 11.93 13.25 19.31
N PRO A 226 11.54 13.44 18.04
CA PRO A 226 11.35 14.76 17.47
C PRO A 226 10.29 15.57 18.22
N THR A 227 10.54 16.87 18.39
CA THR A 227 9.67 17.77 19.15
C THR A 227 8.26 17.84 18.59
N GLN A 228 8.11 17.94 17.26
CA GLN A 228 6.82 18.05 16.59
C GLN A 228 5.96 16.79 16.81
N LEU A 229 6.52 15.60 16.60
CA LEU A 229 5.84 14.33 16.85
C LEU A 229 5.42 14.21 18.32
N LYS A 230 6.34 14.53 19.24
CA LYS A 230 6.05 14.52 20.68
C LYS A 230 4.90 15.46 21.06
N GLN A 231 4.88 16.67 20.51
CA GLN A 231 3.78 17.62 20.71
C GLN A 231 2.47 17.10 20.11
N ALA A 232 2.51 16.52 18.91
CA ALA A 232 1.32 15.96 18.27
C ALA A 232 0.71 14.82 19.10
N ILE A 233 1.54 13.99 19.73
CA ILE A 233 1.10 12.93 20.64
C ILE A 233 0.52 13.52 21.93
N ASP A 234 1.25 14.42 22.59
CA ASP A 234 0.81 15.04 23.85
C ASP A 234 -0.55 15.77 23.66
N CYS A 235 -0.80 16.37 22.49
CA CYS A 235 -2.06 17.05 22.17
C CYS A 235 -3.19 16.08 21.75
N SER A 236 -2.87 15.01 21.01
CA SER A 236 -3.90 14.10 20.46
C SER A 236 -4.54 13.21 21.52
N ILE A 237 -3.81 12.85 22.59
CA ILE A 237 -4.34 12.03 23.68
C ILE A 237 -5.60 12.65 24.33
N PRO A 238 -5.57 13.87 24.92
CA PRO A 238 -6.75 14.46 25.53
C PRO A 238 -7.86 14.75 24.48
N ALA A 239 -7.50 15.16 23.27
CA ALA A 239 -8.47 15.40 22.20
C ALA A 239 -9.23 14.12 21.81
N SER A 240 -8.55 12.97 21.72
CA SER A 240 -9.19 11.67 21.48
C SER A 240 -10.12 11.23 22.62
N MET A 241 -9.81 11.61 23.86
CA MET A 241 -10.68 11.35 25.01
C MET A 241 -11.95 12.17 24.93
N MET A 242 -11.84 13.47 24.62
CA MET A 242 -12.98 14.36 24.44
C MET A 242 -13.91 13.91 23.30
N MET A 243 -13.34 13.55 22.14
CA MET A 243 -14.11 13.04 21.00
C MET A 243 -14.88 11.76 21.34
N GLY A 244 -14.34 10.93 22.24
CA GLY A 244 -15.00 9.74 22.77
C GLY A 244 -15.90 9.99 23.99
N GLY A 245 -16.21 11.25 24.33
CA GLY A 245 -17.06 11.61 25.48
C GLY A 245 -16.44 11.36 26.86
N ARG A 246 -15.13 11.12 26.94
CA ARG A 246 -14.41 10.85 28.20
C ARG A 246 -13.90 12.15 28.81
N SER A 247 -14.02 12.25 30.14
CA SER A 247 -13.52 13.41 30.90
C SER A 247 -11.99 13.49 30.86
N ILE A 248 -11.48 14.69 30.60
CA ILE A 248 -10.04 15.00 30.64
C ILE A 248 -9.58 15.54 32.00
N VAL A 249 -10.49 15.74 32.96
CA VAL A 249 -10.20 16.40 34.25
C VAL A 249 -9.12 15.67 35.04
N ASN A 250 -9.06 14.34 34.91
CA ASN A 250 -8.04 13.50 35.55
C ASN A 250 -6.99 12.96 34.55
N SER A 251 -6.93 13.50 33.33
CA SER A 251 -5.98 13.05 32.32
C SER A 251 -4.56 13.34 32.79
N ARG A 252 -3.73 12.28 32.87
CA ARG A 252 -2.32 12.42 33.23
C ARG A 252 -1.53 12.68 31.97
N LYS A 253 -0.51 13.53 32.07
CA LYS A 253 0.48 13.68 31.00
C LYS A 253 1.22 12.34 30.83
N ILE A 254 1.40 11.91 29.58
CA ILE A 254 2.10 10.65 29.30
C ILE A 254 3.55 10.72 29.80
N ALA A 255 3.98 9.67 30.49
CA ALA A 255 5.33 9.56 31.00
C ALA A 255 6.27 9.10 29.89
N TRP A 256 7.06 10.03 29.34
CA TRP A 256 8.10 9.71 28.37
C TRP A 256 9.30 9.07 29.07
N ILE A 257 9.46 7.77 28.86
CA ILE A 257 10.54 6.99 29.45
C ILE A 257 11.68 6.92 28.43
N SER A 258 12.78 7.59 28.77
CA SER A 258 14.03 7.42 28.04
C SER A 258 14.66 6.08 28.41
N LEU A 259 14.85 5.22 27.41
CA LEU A 259 15.58 3.98 27.58
C LEU A 259 17.06 4.32 27.75
N LYS A 260 17.51 4.39 29.01
CA LYS A 260 18.88 4.80 29.39
C LYS A 260 19.99 3.92 28.80
N ARG A 261 19.67 2.73 28.29
CA ARG A 261 20.56 1.82 27.56
C ARG A 261 19.82 0.51 27.26
N PHE A 262 19.83 0.06 26.01
CA PHE A 262 20.17 -1.34 25.80
C PHE A 262 21.61 -1.44 26.33
N LYS A 263 21.84 -2.05 27.50
CA LYS A 263 23.18 -2.05 28.14
C LYS A 263 24.24 -2.83 27.35
N THR A 264 23.92 -3.20 26.13
CA THR A 264 24.64 -4.10 25.28
C THR A 264 24.89 -3.38 23.96
N THR A 265 26.14 -3.09 23.66
CA THR A 265 26.59 -2.75 22.31
C THR A 265 26.58 -3.97 21.39
N THR A 266 26.24 -5.16 21.92
CA THR A 266 26.07 -6.36 21.11
C THR A 266 24.94 -6.13 20.13
N PRO A 267 25.18 -6.29 18.82
CA PRO A 267 24.13 -6.18 17.83
C PRO A 267 23.04 -7.22 18.11
N VAL A 268 21.83 -6.94 17.62
CA VAL A 268 20.78 -7.95 17.59
C VAL A 268 21.35 -9.20 16.90
N PRO A 269 21.21 -10.40 17.47
CA PRO A 269 21.77 -11.60 16.88
C PRO A 269 21.28 -11.76 15.43
N GLU A 270 22.21 -12.05 14.52
CA GLU A 270 21.90 -12.21 13.09
C GLU A 270 20.78 -13.23 12.85
N LYS A 271 20.77 -14.33 13.62
CA LYS A 271 19.70 -15.33 13.59
C LYS A 271 18.31 -14.74 13.87
N SER A 272 18.21 -13.78 14.79
CA SER A 272 16.94 -13.11 15.11
C SER A 272 16.51 -12.18 13.98
N LEU A 273 17.45 -11.46 13.36
CA LEU A 273 17.18 -10.61 12.20
C LEU A 273 16.72 -11.45 11.01
N LEU A 274 17.41 -12.57 10.75
CA LEU A 274 17.06 -13.52 9.69
C LEU A 274 15.68 -14.12 9.92
N PHE A 275 15.33 -14.47 11.16
CA PHE A 275 13.99 -14.97 11.50
C PHE A 275 12.90 -13.94 11.18
N ILE A 276 13.08 -12.67 11.57
CA ILE A 276 12.11 -11.61 11.29
C ILE A 276 11.99 -11.34 9.79
N ARG A 277 13.13 -11.29 9.08
CA ARG A 277 13.14 -11.11 7.62
C ARG A 277 12.42 -12.25 6.90
N ASN A 278 12.63 -13.50 7.30
CA ASN A 278 11.90 -14.64 6.75
C ASN A 278 10.39 -14.54 7.00
N ALA A 279 9.96 -14.09 8.18
CA ALA A 279 8.55 -13.89 8.47
C ALA A 279 7.92 -12.79 7.58
N ALA A 280 8.61 -11.66 7.41
CA ALA A 280 8.18 -10.58 6.53
C ALA A 280 8.13 -11.02 5.06
N ALA A 281 9.17 -11.70 4.60
CA ALA A 281 9.26 -12.25 3.25
C ALA A 281 8.12 -13.23 2.96
N LYS A 282 7.86 -14.16 3.89
CA LYS A 282 6.76 -15.13 3.76
C LYS A 282 5.40 -14.46 3.68
N TYR A 283 5.20 -13.35 4.41
CA TYR A 283 3.97 -12.58 4.33
C TYR A 283 3.80 -11.90 2.97
N ILE A 284 4.87 -11.29 2.42
CA ILE A 284 4.84 -10.66 1.10
C ILE A 284 4.60 -11.70 -0.01
N VAL A 285 5.26 -12.86 0.06
CA VAL A 285 5.03 -13.98 -0.86
C VAL A 285 3.57 -14.43 -0.83
N ARG A 286 2.94 -14.49 0.35
CA ARG A 286 1.51 -14.80 0.48
C ARG A 286 0.63 -13.74 -0.17
N LEU A 287 0.91 -12.46 0.10
CA LEU A 287 0.16 -11.35 -0.50
C LEU A 287 0.24 -11.41 -2.02
N TYR A 288 1.46 -11.61 -2.56
CA TYR A 288 1.65 -11.87 -3.98
C TYR A 288 0.80 -13.07 -4.39
N ASN A 289 1.00 -14.28 -3.88
CA ASN A 289 0.24 -15.45 -4.34
C ASN A 289 -1.29 -15.30 -4.27
N SER A 290 -1.82 -14.49 -3.34
CA SER A 290 -3.26 -14.26 -3.17
C SER A 290 -3.87 -13.11 -3.99
N SER A 291 -3.04 -12.25 -4.60
CA SER A 291 -3.50 -11.07 -5.34
C SER A 291 -4.01 -11.34 -6.76
#